data_AF-A0A146FRV3-F1
#
_entry.id   AF-A0A146FRV3-F1
#
_cell.length_a   1.000
_cell.length_b   1.000
_cell.length_c   1.000
_cell.angle_alpha   90.00
_cell.angle_beta   90.00
_cell.angle_gamma   90.00
#
_symmetry.space_group_name_H-M   'P 1'
#
loop_
_entity.id
_entity.type
_entity.pdbx_description
1 polymer ?
#
loop_
_entity_poly.entity_id
_entity_poly.type
_entity_poly.pdbx_seq_one_letter_code
_entity_poly.pdbx_strand_id
1 'polypeptide(L)'
;MKGAAFLAFPASTLAGSVLWSGIFNSSYTVADFDEWSWSNQIAPWQWYIHGDGETSEYLALSSDYKNPAASDAQGLRTRLDNTSFWEGQSMQRTELIPQMSPSSSASDLGSGHLYYHFSLSASSTNPPSSSSEHQIAFFESHFTELQYQDNTLKWNAGGDTHYSVELETGKWYNFAYDIDFDNQKVGLWASNGSDALTEVVSPVSASASSNGADFHVGVLSLTGDGTEDWFWSGVYIEKGDLTKSIGDGSSASASGGESSSTTVAAAATTSATSSATSAVTTSVEATTAAAATPTQDVAVASSSTSAASTTSVATTSSSESTAAATPSASAPVIATPSAAPSAAAASGSAALPVPTTASEILTDVRALLTALLTRQGVHARDFTV
;
A
#
# COMPACT_ATOMS: atom_id res chain seq x y z
N MET A 1 -21.42 -2.79 19.22
CA MET A 1 -21.06 -3.83 18.24
C MET A 1 -21.25 -3.22 16.86
N LYS A 2 -20.18 -2.70 16.24
CA LYS A 2 -20.22 -2.29 14.83
C LYS A 2 -20.23 -3.59 14.01
N GLY A 3 -21.22 -3.73 13.14
CA GLY A 3 -21.44 -4.94 12.36
C GLY A 3 -20.29 -5.20 11.40
N ALA A 4 -19.96 -6.48 11.21
CA ALA A 4 -19.05 -6.93 10.16
C ALA A 4 -19.60 -6.47 8.80
N ALA A 5 -18.94 -5.49 8.20
CA ALA A 5 -19.22 -5.09 6.82
C ALA A 5 -18.72 -6.21 5.90
N PHE A 6 -19.65 -6.91 5.26
CA PHE A 6 -19.33 -7.78 4.13
C PHE A 6 -18.87 -6.88 2.98
N LEU A 7 -17.57 -6.93 2.67
CA LEU A 7 -16.97 -6.28 1.51
C LEU A 7 -17.59 -6.87 0.24
N ALA A 8 -18.42 -6.08 -0.44
CA ALA A 8 -18.74 -6.32 -1.84
C ALA A 8 -17.60 -5.70 -2.67
N PHE A 9 -16.60 -6.51 -3.00
CA PHE A 9 -15.59 -6.10 -3.97
C PHE A 9 -16.28 -5.91 -5.34
N PRO A 10 -16.06 -4.79 -6.06
CA PRO A 10 -16.33 -4.79 -7.49
C PRO A 10 -15.58 -5.98 -8.12
N ALA A 11 -16.24 -6.69 -9.03
CA ALA A 11 -15.76 -7.96 -9.57
C ALA A 11 -14.55 -7.77 -10.51
N SER A 12 -13.41 -7.34 -9.95
CA SER A 12 -12.10 -7.59 -10.52
C SER A 12 -11.82 -9.08 -10.34
N THR A 13 -11.70 -9.82 -11.44
CA THR A 13 -11.33 -11.23 -11.38
C THR A 13 -9.85 -11.32 -11.02
N LEU A 14 -9.55 -11.42 -9.73
CA LEU A 14 -8.21 -11.76 -9.27
C LEU A 14 -7.83 -13.12 -9.87
N ALA A 15 -6.64 -13.20 -10.46
CA ALA A 15 -6.10 -14.46 -10.96
C ALA A 15 -5.58 -15.32 -9.79
N GLY A 16 -5.08 -14.65 -8.75
CA GLY A 16 -4.55 -15.26 -7.54
C GLY A 16 -5.51 -15.19 -6.36
N SER A 17 -5.04 -15.72 -5.23
CA SER A 17 -5.68 -15.57 -3.92
C SER A 17 -4.97 -14.49 -3.13
N VAL A 18 -5.70 -13.44 -2.74
CA VAL A 18 -5.18 -12.40 -1.84
C VAL A 18 -4.92 -13.01 -0.46
N LEU A 19 -3.68 -12.89 0.01
CA LEU A 19 -3.25 -13.30 1.35
C LEU A 19 -3.43 -12.18 2.37
N TRP A 20 -3.14 -10.96 1.96
CA TRP A 20 -3.27 -9.76 2.77
C TRP A 20 -3.67 -8.58 1.88
N SER A 21 -4.50 -7.70 2.42
CA SER A 21 -4.97 -6.51 1.71
C SER A 21 -4.84 -5.29 2.60
N GLY A 22 -4.09 -4.30 2.10
CA GLY A 22 -3.97 -2.97 2.68
C GLY A 22 -4.92 -1.94 2.04
N ILE A 23 -5.87 -2.38 1.21
CA ILE A 23 -6.80 -1.51 0.50
C ILE A 23 -7.77 -0.85 1.48
N PHE A 24 -7.89 0.47 1.38
CA PHE A 24 -8.78 1.26 2.23
C PHE A 24 -10.22 1.27 1.68
N ASN A 25 -11.17 0.86 2.52
CA ASN A 25 -12.59 1.06 2.24
C ASN A 25 -13.01 2.49 2.62
N SER A 26 -14.16 2.95 2.13
CA SER A 26 -14.64 4.34 2.30
C SER A 26 -14.91 4.76 3.75
N SER A 27 -14.93 3.82 4.70
CA SER A 27 -15.14 4.09 6.13
C SER A 27 -13.85 4.14 6.93
N TYR A 28 -12.71 3.77 6.33
CA TYR A 28 -11.41 3.86 6.98
C TYR A 28 -10.93 5.33 6.94
N THR A 29 -10.43 5.79 8.07
CA THR A 29 -10.04 7.16 8.32
C THR A 29 -8.64 7.20 8.90
N VAL A 30 -8.04 8.39 8.92
CA VAL A 30 -6.71 8.59 9.49
C VAL A 30 -6.67 8.17 10.97
N ALA A 31 -7.75 8.39 11.72
CA ALA A 31 -7.83 8.02 13.13
C ALA A 31 -7.81 6.50 13.36
N ASP A 32 -8.17 5.68 12.37
CA ASP A 32 -8.14 4.22 12.51
C ASP A 32 -6.70 3.68 12.57
N PHE A 33 -5.70 4.42 12.06
CA PHE A 33 -4.29 4.06 12.24
C PHE A 33 -3.85 4.15 13.71
N ASP A 34 -4.42 5.09 14.47
CA ASP A 34 -4.09 5.31 15.89
C ASP A 34 -4.68 4.22 16.81
N GLU A 35 -5.58 3.37 16.29
CA GLU A 35 -6.12 2.23 17.04
C GLU A 35 -5.12 1.06 17.13
N TRP A 36 -4.14 1.00 16.23
CA TRP A 36 -3.04 0.04 16.29
C TRP A 36 -2.04 0.42 17.38
N SER A 37 -1.55 -0.57 18.12
CA SER A 37 -0.38 -0.40 18.99
C SER A 37 0.31 -1.74 19.22
N TRP A 38 1.50 -1.72 19.81
CA TRP A 38 2.20 -2.93 20.23
C TRP A 38 1.38 -3.83 21.18
N SER A 39 0.46 -3.26 21.97
CA SER A 39 -0.44 -4.02 22.84
C SER A 39 -1.80 -4.34 22.21
N ASN A 40 -2.09 -3.78 21.04
CA ASN A 40 -3.34 -3.96 20.29
C ASN A 40 -3.07 -3.98 18.77
N GLN A 41 -2.48 -5.07 18.29
CA GLN A 41 -2.05 -5.23 16.90
C GLN A 41 -3.23 -5.59 15.98
N ILE A 42 -4.03 -4.59 15.61
CA ILE A 42 -5.19 -4.76 14.73
C ILE A 42 -4.80 -4.65 13.25
N ALA A 43 -5.43 -5.45 12.39
CA ALA A 43 -5.23 -5.38 10.94
C ALA A 43 -5.83 -4.09 10.33
N PRO A 44 -5.35 -3.61 9.17
CA PRO A 44 -4.37 -4.27 8.30
C PRO A 44 -2.97 -3.65 8.34
N TRP A 45 -2.74 -2.59 9.11
CA TRP A 45 -1.50 -1.83 9.11
C TRP A 45 -0.92 -1.66 10.51
N GLN A 46 0.39 -1.85 10.63
CA GLN A 46 1.18 -1.37 11.74
C GLN A 46 1.56 0.08 11.45
N TRP A 47 1.39 0.94 12.45
CA TRP A 47 1.71 2.35 12.36
C TRP A 47 2.55 2.77 13.57
N TYR A 48 3.87 2.89 13.36
CA TYR A 48 4.82 3.31 14.40
C TYR A 48 6.08 3.98 13.87
N ILE A 49 6.37 3.88 12.57
CA ILE A 49 7.55 4.50 11.95
C ILE A 49 7.14 5.86 11.39
N HIS A 50 7.15 6.85 12.28
CA HIS A 50 6.75 8.22 12.00
C HIS A 50 7.38 9.21 12.98
N GLY A 51 7.18 10.51 12.71
CA GLY A 51 7.59 11.59 13.60
C GLY A 51 6.68 11.78 14.83
N ASP A 52 6.99 12.78 15.66
CA ASP A 52 6.26 13.04 16.92
C ASP A 52 4.90 13.75 16.74
N GLY A 53 4.56 14.14 15.51
CA GLY A 53 3.33 14.86 15.16
C GLY A 53 2.08 13.98 15.11
N GLU A 54 0.94 14.63 14.87
CA GLU A 54 -0.34 13.90 14.71
C GLU A 54 -0.33 13.06 13.43
N THR A 55 -0.98 11.89 13.44
CA THR A 55 -1.03 11.00 12.28
C THR A 55 -1.55 11.68 11.01
N SER A 56 -2.44 12.68 11.10
CA SER A 56 -2.92 13.48 9.97
C SER A 56 -1.88 14.39 9.30
N GLU A 57 -0.76 14.65 9.97
CA GLU A 57 0.39 15.34 9.37
C GLU A 57 1.04 14.43 8.33
N TYR A 58 1.22 13.14 8.68
CA TYR A 58 1.94 12.15 7.87
C TYR A 58 1.03 11.41 6.88
N LEU A 59 -0.19 11.07 7.27
CA LEU A 59 -1.10 10.23 6.51
C LEU A 59 -2.40 10.97 6.18
N ALA A 60 -2.91 10.78 4.97
CA ALA A 60 -4.26 11.22 4.60
C ALA A 60 -4.91 10.22 3.65
N LEU A 61 -6.23 10.05 3.76
CA LEU A 61 -7.00 9.15 2.89
C LEU A 61 -8.03 9.95 2.08
N SER A 62 -8.09 9.70 0.78
CA SER A 62 -9.06 10.34 -0.12
C SER A 62 -9.29 9.48 -1.36
N SER A 63 -10.47 9.58 -1.97
CA SER A 63 -10.74 9.03 -3.30
C SER A 63 -9.86 9.67 -4.38
N ASP A 64 -9.29 10.84 -4.12
CA ASP A 64 -8.41 11.56 -5.06
C ASP A 64 -6.95 11.09 -4.97
N TYR A 65 -6.60 10.31 -3.95
CA TYR A 65 -5.23 9.86 -3.69
C TYR A 65 -4.94 8.46 -4.24
N LYS A 66 -5.85 7.89 -5.05
CA LYS A 66 -5.68 6.57 -5.68
C LYS A 66 -5.47 6.68 -7.18
N ASN A 67 -4.96 5.61 -7.77
CA ASN A 67 -5.02 5.42 -9.21
C ASN A 67 -6.50 5.45 -9.62
N PRO A 68 -6.93 6.34 -10.53
CA PRO A 68 -8.32 6.40 -10.97
C PRO A 68 -8.82 5.06 -11.52
N ALA A 69 -7.92 4.24 -12.09
CA ALA A 69 -8.22 2.91 -12.58
C ALA A 69 -8.35 1.85 -11.47
N ALA A 70 -7.80 2.08 -10.27
CA ALA A 70 -7.90 1.15 -9.15
C ALA A 70 -9.32 1.08 -8.59
N SER A 71 -9.72 -0.10 -8.13
CA SER A 71 -11.03 -0.36 -7.55
C SER A 71 -11.16 0.06 -6.08
N ASP A 72 -10.06 0.51 -5.47
CA ASP A 72 -10.00 1.05 -4.11
C ASP A 72 -11.02 2.17 -3.91
N ALA A 73 -11.61 2.24 -2.71
CA ALA A 73 -12.50 3.36 -2.37
C ALA A 73 -11.70 4.64 -2.12
N GLN A 74 -10.51 4.51 -1.54
CA GLN A 74 -9.60 5.61 -1.20
C GLN A 74 -8.16 5.18 -1.47
N GLY A 75 -7.32 6.15 -1.82
CA GLY A 75 -5.88 5.99 -1.77
C GLY A 75 -5.31 6.69 -0.54
N LEU A 76 -4.01 6.48 -0.35
CA LEU A 76 -3.25 7.02 0.77
C LEU A 76 -2.25 8.06 0.27
N ARG A 77 -2.20 9.20 0.95
CA ARG A 77 -1.06 10.12 0.91
C ARG A 77 -0.14 9.79 2.08
N THR A 78 1.13 9.52 1.81
CA THR A 78 2.20 9.59 2.81
C THR A 78 2.95 10.91 2.61
N ARG A 79 3.23 11.61 3.70
CA ARG A 79 3.99 12.86 3.73
C ARG A 79 5.30 12.66 4.46
N LEU A 80 6.36 13.20 3.89
CA LEU A 80 7.57 13.54 4.62
C LEU A 80 7.58 15.05 4.85
N ASP A 81 7.95 15.47 6.05
CA ASP A 81 8.19 16.85 6.42
C ASP A 81 9.29 16.99 7.46
N ASN A 82 9.56 18.21 7.91
CA ASN A 82 10.61 18.50 8.88
C ASN A 82 10.39 17.90 10.28
N THR A 83 9.29 17.19 10.52
CA THR A 83 9.01 16.47 11.77
C THR A 83 9.03 14.95 11.59
N SER A 84 9.13 14.44 10.36
CA SER A 84 9.01 13.01 10.02
C SER A 84 10.26 12.21 10.41
N PHE A 85 10.77 12.35 11.63
CA PHE A 85 11.98 11.66 12.11
C PHE A 85 11.60 10.67 13.20
N TRP A 86 11.77 9.39 12.92
CA TRP A 86 11.45 8.32 13.87
C TRP A 86 12.62 8.03 14.80
N GLU A 87 12.36 7.92 16.11
CA GLU A 87 13.34 7.54 17.16
C GLU A 87 14.67 8.32 17.13
N GLY A 88 14.63 9.61 16.77
CA GLY A 88 15.82 10.47 16.72
C GLY A 88 16.80 10.14 15.57
N GLN A 89 16.35 9.38 14.57
CA GLN A 89 17.10 9.16 13.34
C GLN A 89 17.25 10.45 12.53
N SER A 90 18.25 10.50 11.66
CA SER A 90 18.49 11.64 10.76
C SER A 90 17.79 11.52 9.41
N MET A 91 17.10 10.41 9.17
CA MET A 91 16.38 10.13 7.93
C MET A 91 14.90 10.46 8.12
N GLN A 92 14.29 11.12 7.14
CA GLN A 92 12.84 11.33 7.15
C GLN A 92 12.14 10.01 6.81
N ARG A 93 11.13 9.62 7.58
CA ARG A 93 10.42 8.34 7.46
C ARG A 93 8.94 8.50 7.77
N THR A 94 8.11 7.98 6.87
CA THR A 94 6.67 7.76 7.06
C THR A 94 6.35 6.42 6.41
N GLU A 95 6.18 5.38 7.22
CA GLU A 95 6.10 4.00 6.74
C GLU A 95 5.02 3.21 7.48
N LEU A 96 4.20 2.49 6.71
CA LEU A 96 3.27 1.48 7.21
C LEU A 96 3.84 0.09 6.95
N ILE A 97 3.57 -0.86 7.85
CA ILE A 97 3.96 -2.26 7.67
C ILE A 97 2.70 -3.14 7.68
N PRO A 98 2.59 -4.17 6.83
CA PRO A 98 1.48 -5.12 6.88
C PRO A 98 1.26 -5.72 8.28
N GLN A 99 0.02 -5.69 8.74
CA GLN A 99 -0.46 -6.39 9.93
C GLN A 99 -1.46 -7.47 9.50
N MET A 100 -1.09 -8.73 9.70
CA MET A 100 -2.02 -9.84 9.50
C MET A 100 -3.13 -9.82 10.56
N SER A 101 -4.30 -10.31 10.19
CA SER A 101 -5.36 -10.56 11.17
C SER A 101 -4.89 -11.60 12.20
N PRO A 102 -5.43 -11.59 13.43
CA PRO A 102 -5.05 -12.56 14.46
C PRO A 102 -5.24 -14.03 14.09
N SER A 103 -6.02 -14.31 13.03
CA SER A 103 -6.27 -15.66 12.52
C SER A 103 -5.27 -16.13 11.47
N SER A 104 -4.32 -15.29 11.07
CA SER A 104 -3.35 -15.56 10.00
C SER A 104 -1.92 -15.34 10.48
N SER A 105 -0.93 -15.99 9.85
CA SER A 105 0.47 -15.85 10.27
C SER A 105 1.18 -14.76 9.47
N ALA A 106 1.93 -13.89 10.13
CA ALA A 106 2.80 -12.92 9.45
C ALA A 106 3.81 -13.63 8.54
N SER A 107 4.37 -14.76 8.97
CA SER A 107 5.32 -15.56 8.19
C SER A 107 4.79 -16.02 6.83
N ASP A 108 3.46 -16.05 6.64
CA ASP A 108 2.85 -16.39 5.35
C ASP A 108 3.13 -15.34 4.28
N LEU A 109 3.53 -14.11 4.68
CA LEU A 109 4.01 -13.07 3.78
C LEU A 109 5.50 -13.26 3.43
N GLY A 110 6.28 -14.01 4.20
CA GLY A 110 7.71 -14.21 3.96
C GLY A 110 8.08 -15.58 3.40
N SER A 111 7.16 -16.29 2.74
CA SER A 111 7.39 -17.67 2.30
C SER A 111 6.69 -18.03 0.98
N GLY A 112 7.23 -19.03 0.28
CA GLY A 112 6.71 -19.47 -1.02
C GLY A 112 6.93 -18.45 -2.14
N HIS A 113 6.00 -18.43 -3.10
CA HIS A 113 6.04 -17.52 -4.24
C HIS A 113 4.85 -16.56 -4.17
N LEU A 114 5.14 -15.28 -3.98
CA LEU A 114 4.16 -14.22 -3.72
C LEU A 114 4.32 -13.04 -4.67
N TYR A 115 3.23 -12.30 -4.87
CA TYR A 115 3.20 -11.04 -5.60
C TYR A 115 2.82 -9.89 -4.67
N TYR A 116 3.72 -8.92 -4.54
CA TYR A 116 3.53 -7.72 -3.71
C TYR A 116 3.11 -6.56 -4.60
N HIS A 117 1.81 -6.26 -4.62
CA HIS A 117 1.22 -5.23 -5.46
C HIS A 117 1.18 -3.89 -4.75
N PHE A 118 1.46 -2.83 -5.52
CA PHE A 118 1.18 -1.46 -5.14
C PHE A 118 1.20 -0.56 -6.38
N SER A 119 0.43 0.52 -6.33
CA SER A 119 0.51 1.64 -7.27
C SER A 119 1.06 2.86 -6.54
N LEU A 120 1.91 3.62 -7.21
CA LEU A 120 2.62 4.78 -6.68
C LEU A 120 2.42 5.99 -7.60
N SER A 121 2.25 7.18 -7.03
CA SER A 121 2.36 8.46 -7.73
C SER A 121 3.06 9.48 -6.84
N ALA A 122 3.84 10.36 -7.45
CA ALA A 122 4.43 11.50 -6.74
C ALA A 122 3.59 12.75 -6.95
N SER A 123 3.46 13.57 -5.92
CA SER A 123 2.66 14.78 -6.00
C SER A 123 3.28 15.85 -6.88
N SER A 124 2.44 16.61 -7.60
CA SER A 124 2.86 17.86 -8.26
C SER A 124 2.91 19.04 -7.29
N THR A 125 2.25 18.92 -6.14
CA THR A 125 2.31 19.86 -5.01
C THR A 125 3.11 19.20 -3.89
N ASN A 126 4.28 19.75 -3.53
CA ASN A 126 5.28 19.05 -2.71
C ASN A 126 5.88 17.82 -3.43
N PRO A 127 6.48 18.02 -4.62
CA PRO A 127 7.13 16.92 -5.33
C PRO A 127 8.35 16.42 -4.54
N PRO A 128 8.73 15.14 -4.73
CA PRO A 128 9.90 14.61 -4.07
C PRO A 128 11.19 15.26 -4.56
N SER A 129 12.10 15.53 -3.63
CA SER A 129 13.38 16.15 -3.90
C SER A 129 14.24 15.23 -4.77
N SER A 130 14.60 15.68 -5.96
CA SER A 130 15.47 14.89 -6.84
C SER A 130 16.93 14.83 -6.35
N SER A 131 17.33 15.68 -5.40
CA SER A 131 18.68 15.71 -4.84
C SER A 131 18.88 14.79 -3.64
N SER A 132 17.80 14.26 -3.05
CA SER A 132 17.86 13.27 -1.98
C SER A 132 17.62 11.87 -2.55
N GLU A 133 18.34 10.89 -2.03
CA GLU A 133 18.01 9.49 -2.26
C GLU A 133 16.82 9.12 -1.38
N HIS A 134 15.84 8.47 -2.01
CA HIS A 134 14.68 7.90 -1.35
C HIS A 134 14.69 6.39 -1.49
N GLN A 135 14.27 5.69 -0.44
CA GLN A 135 13.97 4.26 -0.43
C GLN A 135 12.46 4.10 -0.25
N ILE A 136 11.82 3.34 -1.13
CA ILE A 136 10.37 3.32 -1.33
C ILE A 136 9.93 1.86 -1.47
N ALA A 137 8.85 1.46 -0.79
CA ALA A 137 8.29 0.10 -0.89
C ALA A 137 9.40 -0.97 -0.72
N PHE A 138 10.15 -0.88 0.38
CA PHE A 138 11.36 -1.66 0.62
C PHE A 138 11.12 -2.73 1.68
N PHE A 139 11.87 -3.83 1.61
CA PHE A 139 12.00 -4.73 2.76
C PHE A 139 13.12 -4.25 3.67
N GLU A 140 13.06 -4.51 4.98
CA GLU A 140 14.09 -4.11 5.96
C GLU A 140 15.51 -4.58 5.58
N SER A 141 15.64 -5.71 4.87
CA SER A 141 16.93 -6.21 4.38
C SER A 141 17.40 -5.60 3.05
N HIS A 142 16.57 -4.75 2.43
CA HIS A 142 16.77 -4.13 1.12
C HIS A 142 17.08 -5.14 0.01
N PHE A 143 16.61 -6.40 0.12
CA PHE A 143 16.83 -7.39 -0.94
C PHE A 143 16.11 -6.99 -2.25
N THR A 144 15.03 -6.22 -2.13
CA THR A 144 14.37 -5.52 -3.23
C THR A 144 13.69 -4.25 -2.72
N GLU A 145 13.67 -3.21 -3.54
CA GLU A 145 13.06 -1.91 -3.23
C GLU A 145 12.94 -1.06 -4.49
N LEU A 146 12.16 0.02 -4.40
CA LEU A 146 12.30 1.17 -5.29
C LEU A 146 13.23 2.19 -4.64
N GLN A 147 14.05 2.85 -5.46
CA GLN A 147 14.79 4.03 -5.07
C GLN A 147 14.44 5.20 -6.00
N TYR A 148 14.43 6.42 -5.46
CA TYR A 148 14.26 7.62 -6.26
C TYR A 148 15.39 8.63 -6.02
N GLN A 149 16.00 9.08 -7.10
CA GLN A 149 17.03 10.11 -7.16
C GLN A 149 17.17 10.61 -8.60
N ASP A 150 17.58 11.86 -8.82
CA ASP A 150 17.82 12.43 -10.14
C ASP A 150 16.60 12.31 -11.09
N ASN A 151 15.40 12.56 -10.54
CA ASN A 151 14.12 12.41 -11.24
C ASN A 151 13.84 11.00 -11.80
N THR A 152 14.54 9.98 -11.29
CA THR A 152 14.45 8.61 -11.82
C THR A 152 14.00 7.67 -10.71
N LEU A 153 12.91 6.95 -10.95
CA LEU A 153 12.50 5.82 -10.13
C LEU A 153 13.24 4.58 -10.63
N LYS A 154 13.98 3.94 -9.73
CA LYS A 154 14.82 2.77 -9.97
C LYS A 154 14.26 1.61 -9.17
N TRP A 155 14.16 0.44 -9.77
CA TRP A 155 13.91 -0.79 -9.03
C TRP A 155 15.21 -1.55 -8.86
N ASN A 156 15.49 -1.89 -7.60
CA ASN A 156 16.68 -2.57 -7.19
C ASN A 156 16.36 -4.00 -6.71
N ALA A 157 17.27 -4.92 -7.00
CA ALA A 157 17.25 -6.28 -6.49
C ALA A 157 18.69 -6.74 -6.22
N GLY A 158 18.93 -7.23 -5.00
CA GLY A 158 20.26 -7.62 -4.54
C GLY A 158 21.27 -6.46 -4.44
N GLY A 159 20.79 -5.22 -4.32
CA GLY A 159 21.61 -4.00 -4.27
C GLY A 159 21.94 -3.39 -5.63
N ASP A 160 21.55 -4.02 -6.74
CA ASP A 160 21.78 -3.51 -8.09
C ASP A 160 20.47 -3.01 -8.73
N THR A 161 20.54 -1.96 -9.56
CA THR A 161 19.41 -1.48 -10.36
C THR A 161 19.20 -2.34 -11.60
N HIS A 162 17.98 -2.84 -11.80
CA HIS A 162 17.61 -3.67 -12.97
C HIS A 162 16.56 -3.01 -13.86
N TYR A 163 15.80 -2.06 -13.33
CA TYR A 163 14.80 -1.29 -14.08
C TYR A 163 14.82 0.17 -13.62
N SER A 164 14.61 1.08 -14.55
CA SER A 164 14.51 2.51 -14.27
C SER A 164 13.49 3.16 -15.17
N VAL A 165 12.80 4.16 -14.65
CA VAL A 165 11.87 5.03 -15.40
C VAL A 165 11.95 6.45 -14.86
N GLU A 166 11.81 7.43 -15.74
CA GLU A 166 11.68 8.82 -15.30
C GLU A 166 10.37 9.00 -14.52
N LEU A 167 10.46 9.68 -13.37
CA LEU A 167 9.31 10.00 -12.55
C LEU A 167 8.63 11.27 -13.07
N GLU A 168 7.38 11.14 -13.46
CA GLU A 168 6.49 12.24 -13.82
C GLU A 168 5.48 12.42 -12.69
N THR A 169 5.41 13.62 -12.12
CA THR A 169 4.45 13.90 -11.03
C THR A 169 3.01 13.79 -11.52
N GLY A 170 2.13 13.27 -10.67
CA GLY A 170 0.72 12.99 -10.99
C GLY A 170 0.48 11.77 -11.89
N LYS A 171 1.53 11.14 -12.41
CA LYS A 171 1.44 9.87 -13.15
C LYS A 171 1.41 8.70 -12.17
N TRP A 172 0.59 7.70 -12.49
CA TRP A 172 0.49 6.47 -11.71
C TRP A 172 1.36 5.37 -12.31
N TYR A 173 2.22 4.80 -11.48
CA TYR A 173 3.08 3.66 -11.77
C TYR A 173 2.55 2.47 -10.98
N ASN A 174 2.30 1.35 -11.65
CA ASN A 174 1.82 0.14 -11.00
C ASN A 174 2.94 -0.88 -10.96
N PHE A 175 3.10 -1.56 -9.83
CA PHE A 175 4.16 -2.53 -9.61
C PHE A 175 3.60 -3.80 -8.98
N ALA A 176 4.22 -4.92 -9.33
CA ALA A 176 4.19 -6.12 -8.51
C ALA A 176 5.60 -6.69 -8.41
N TYR A 177 6.14 -6.81 -7.18
CA TYR A 177 7.33 -7.61 -6.98
C TYR A 177 6.95 -9.09 -7.05
N ASP A 178 7.64 -9.83 -7.89
CA ASP A 178 7.47 -11.26 -8.13
C ASP A 178 8.51 -12.00 -7.28
N ILE A 179 8.16 -12.36 -6.05
CA ILE A 179 9.11 -12.82 -5.02
C ILE A 179 8.97 -14.31 -4.79
N ASP A 180 10.01 -15.05 -5.13
CA ASP A 180 10.14 -16.47 -4.81
C ASP A 180 11.12 -16.64 -3.64
N PHE A 181 10.55 -16.70 -2.42
CA PHE A 181 11.32 -16.87 -1.18
C PHE A 181 12.00 -18.24 -1.12
N ASP A 182 11.41 -19.27 -1.72
CA ASP A 182 11.96 -20.64 -1.69
C ASP A 182 13.21 -20.74 -2.59
N ASN A 183 13.19 -20.05 -3.74
CA ASN A 183 14.28 -20.06 -4.71
C ASN A 183 15.21 -18.83 -4.64
N GLN A 184 14.98 -17.92 -3.68
CA GLN A 184 15.80 -16.73 -3.46
C GLN A 184 15.89 -15.86 -4.73
N LYS A 185 14.72 -15.53 -5.28
CA LYS A 185 14.61 -14.71 -6.48
C LYS A 185 13.57 -13.63 -6.35
N VAL A 186 13.77 -12.55 -7.12
CA VAL A 186 12.79 -11.50 -7.28
C VAL A 186 12.78 -10.96 -8.72
N GLY A 187 11.59 -10.83 -9.30
CA GLY A 187 11.34 -10.15 -10.56
C GLY A 187 10.48 -8.90 -10.38
N LEU A 188 10.28 -8.17 -11.47
CA LEU A 188 9.45 -6.97 -11.49
C LEU A 188 8.42 -7.02 -12.61
N TRP A 189 7.17 -6.84 -12.22
CA TRP A 189 6.09 -6.47 -13.12
C TRP A 189 5.78 -4.99 -12.96
N ALA A 190 5.57 -4.28 -14.07
CA ALA A 190 5.24 -2.87 -14.06
C ALA A 190 4.28 -2.47 -15.18
N SER A 191 3.53 -1.39 -14.95
CA SER A 191 2.72 -0.68 -15.95
C SER A 191 2.46 0.76 -15.51
N ASN A 192 1.69 1.53 -16.31
CA ASN A 192 1.29 2.90 -15.97
C ASN A 192 -0.22 3.06 -16.07
N GLY A 193 -0.80 3.96 -15.26
CA GLY A 193 -2.23 4.30 -15.33
C GLY A 193 -3.12 3.06 -15.22
N SER A 194 -3.95 2.83 -16.23
CA SER A 194 -4.85 1.67 -16.30
C SER A 194 -4.28 0.45 -17.02
N ASP A 195 -3.05 0.52 -17.55
CA ASP A 195 -2.48 -0.56 -18.35
C ASP A 195 -2.23 -1.81 -17.49
N ALA A 196 -2.45 -2.99 -18.07
CA ALA A 196 -2.15 -4.24 -17.38
C ALA A 196 -0.65 -4.40 -17.11
N LEU A 197 -0.30 -4.99 -15.98
CA LEU A 197 1.07 -5.32 -15.61
C LEU A 197 1.75 -6.20 -16.67
N THR A 198 2.97 -5.83 -17.01
CA THR A 198 3.86 -6.62 -17.87
C THR A 198 5.16 -6.92 -17.12
N GLU A 199 5.74 -8.08 -17.37
CA GLU A 199 7.05 -8.45 -16.80
C GLU A 199 8.10 -7.55 -17.46
N VAL A 200 8.67 -6.63 -16.69
CA VAL A 200 9.71 -5.71 -17.17
C VAL A 200 11.10 -6.20 -16.79
N VAL A 201 11.20 -7.02 -15.74
CA VAL A 201 12.42 -7.74 -15.37
C VAL A 201 12.08 -9.15 -14.92
N SER A 202 12.67 -10.14 -15.61
CA SER A 202 12.55 -11.54 -15.17
C SER A 202 13.30 -11.82 -13.87
N PRO A 203 12.86 -12.78 -13.05
CA PRO A 203 13.42 -13.00 -11.72
C PRO A 203 14.95 -13.16 -11.68
N VAL A 204 15.60 -12.25 -10.96
CA VAL A 204 17.03 -12.25 -10.66
C VAL A 204 17.28 -12.81 -9.25
N SER A 205 18.50 -13.22 -8.97
CA SER A 205 18.85 -13.72 -7.63
C SER A 205 18.86 -12.59 -6.61
N ALA A 206 18.25 -12.79 -5.44
CA ALA A 206 18.30 -11.89 -4.31
C ALA A 206 18.20 -12.70 -3.00
N SER A 207 18.73 -12.17 -1.91
CA SER A 207 18.62 -12.83 -0.58
C SER A 207 17.23 -12.58 0.01
N ALA A 208 16.19 -13.12 -0.63
CA ALA A 208 14.80 -12.90 -0.28
C ALA A 208 14.49 -13.52 1.09
N SER A 209 14.38 -12.67 2.10
CA SER A 209 14.04 -13.07 3.47
C SER A 209 13.14 -12.00 4.07
N SER A 210 12.04 -12.45 4.66
CA SER A 210 11.08 -11.59 5.36
C SER A 210 10.53 -12.33 6.58
N ASN A 211 10.35 -11.61 7.68
CA ASN A 211 9.62 -12.11 8.84
C ASN A 211 8.10 -11.90 8.72
N GLY A 212 7.64 -11.29 7.63
CA GLY A 212 6.24 -10.94 7.35
C GLY A 212 5.75 -9.64 7.98
N ALA A 213 6.63 -8.90 8.64
CA ALA A 213 6.38 -7.63 9.32
C ALA A 213 7.56 -6.65 9.09
N ASP A 214 8.12 -6.69 7.88
CA ASP A 214 9.33 -5.94 7.49
C ASP A 214 9.27 -5.45 6.04
N PHE A 215 8.06 -5.35 5.46
CA PHE A 215 7.81 -4.67 4.20
C PHE A 215 7.24 -3.28 4.48
N HIS A 216 7.98 -2.26 4.08
CA HIS A 216 7.73 -0.86 4.39
C HIS A 216 6.96 -0.21 3.25
N VAL A 217 5.65 -0.07 3.41
CA VAL A 217 4.79 0.70 2.51
C VAL A 217 4.87 2.16 2.93
N GLY A 218 5.81 2.86 2.33
CA GLY A 218 6.11 4.25 2.63
C GLY A 218 7.40 4.68 2.00
N VAL A 219 7.96 5.77 2.53
CA VAL A 219 9.16 6.41 2.01
C VAL A 219 10.11 6.74 3.15
N LEU A 220 11.38 6.45 2.90
CA LEU A 220 12.53 6.93 3.65
C LEU A 220 13.32 7.90 2.75
N SER A 221 13.72 9.07 3.26
CA SER A 221 14.60 10.03 2.57
C SER A 221 15.89 10.22 3.36
N LEU A 222 17.05 10.10 2.71
CA LEU A 222 18.35 10.12 3.38
C LEU A 222 18.76 11.50 3.91
N THR A 223 18.46 12.59 3.19
CA THR A 223 18.89 13.95 3.58
C THR A 223 17.81 14.76 4.28
N GLY A 224 16.53 14.45 4.01
CA GLY A 224 15.39 15.07 4.67
C GLY A 224 15.09 16.50 4.19
N ASP A 225 14.86 16.68 2.89
CA ASP A 225 14.78 18.01 2.27
C ASP A 225 13.33 18.49 2.06
N GLY A 226 12.77 19.11 3.10
CA GLY A 226 11.49 19.83 2.99
C GLY A 226 10.27 18.94 3.14
N THR A 227 9.17 19.34 2.49
CA THR A 227 7.89 18.63 2.51
C THR A 227 7.68 17.93 1.17
N GLU A 228 7.29 16.66 1.22
CA GLU A 228 7.05 15.83 0.04
C GLU A 228 5.82 14.96 0.24
N ASP A 229 5.02 14.80 -0.80
CA ASP A 229 3.82 13.99 -0.79
C ASP A 229 3.90 12.87 -1.83
N TRP A 230 3.66 11.64 -1.37
CA TRP A 230 3.57 10.43 -2.20
C TRP A 230 2.19 9.81 -2.06
N PHE A 231 1.65 9.27 -3.15
CA PHE A 231 0.31 8.69 -3.22
C PHE A 231 0.36 7.20 -3.53
N TRP A 232 -0.49 6.44 -2.87
CA TRP A 232 -0.51 4.99 -2.87
C TRP A 232 -1.92 4.45 -3.06
N SER A 233 -2.06 3.36 -3.81
CA SER A 233 -3.29 2.59 -3.92
C SER A 233 -3.00 1.17 -4.41
N GLY A 234 -3.99 0.28 -4.41
CA GLY A 234 -3.84 -1.08 -4.89
C GLY A 234 -2.80 -1.88 -4.12
N VAL A 235 -2.65 -1.63 -2.81
CA VAL A 235 -1.62 -2.28 -1.98
C VAL A 235 -2.16 -3.58 -1.40
N TYR A 236 -1.67 -4.71 -1.91
CA TYR A 236 -2.05 -6.04 -1.44
C TYR A 236 -1.00 -7.08 -1.79
N ILE A 237 -1.10 -8.26 -1.18
CA ILE A 237 -0.21 -9.39 -1.43
C ILE A 237 -1.07 -10.59 -1.85
N GLU A 238 -0.72 -11.23 -2.95
CA GLU A 238 -1.41 -12.42 -3.46
C GLU A 238 -0.45 -13.58 -3.72
N LYS A 239 -1.03 -14.77 -3.84
CA LYS A 239 -0.36 -16.01 -4.25
C LYS A 239 -1.09 -16.68 -5.41
N GLY A 240 -0.42 -17.56 -6.13
CA GLY A 240 -0.98 -18.28 -7.27
C GLY A 240 -0.68 -17.55 -8.56
N ASP A 241 -1.66 -17.39 -9.45
CA ASP A 241 -1.45 -16.66 -10.71
C ASP A 241 -1.48 -15.14 -10.45
N LEU A 242 -0.56 -14.40 -11.07
CA LEU A 242 -0.51 -12.94 -10.97
C LEU A 242 -1.76 -12.28 -11.59
N THR A 243 -2.43 -11.44 -10.80
CA THR A 243 -3.45 -10.50 -11.26
C THR A 243 -2.78 -9.33 -11.99
N LYS A 244 -2.95 -9.26 -13.31
CA LYS A 244 -2.30 -8.21 -14.12
C LYS A 244 -3.13 -6.94 -14.30
N SER A 245 -4.45 -7.03 -14.15
CA SER A 245 -5.35 -5.90 -14.36
C SER A 245 -5.26 -4.89 -13.21
N ILE A 246 -5.31 -3.61 -13.55
CA ILE A 246 -5.46 -2.53 -12.56
C ILE A 246 -6.95 -2.24 -12.39
N GLY A 247 -7.46 -2.45 -11.17
CA GLY A 247 -8.88 -2.37 -10.85
C GLY A 247 -9.73 -3.30 -11.69
N ASP A 248 -10.81 -2.80 -12.28
CA ASP A 248 -11.72 -3.59 -13.13
C ASP A 248 -11.27 -3.66 -14.60
N GLY A 249 -10.15 -3.02 -14.95
CA GLY A 249 -9.68 -2.90 -16.32
C GLY A 249 -10.51 -1.95 -17.20
N SER A 250 -11.47 -1.22 -16.63
CA SER A 250 -12.25 -0.22 -17.35
C SER A 250 -11.55 1.13 -17.31
N SER A 251 -10.90 1.51 -18.41
CA SER A 251 -10.42 2.88 -18.60
C SER A 251 -11.61 3.83 -18.78
N ALA A 252 -12.15 4.40 -17.69
CA ALA A 252 -13.08 5.52 -17.79
C ALA A 252 -12.28 6.81 -18.07
N SER A 253 -12.15 7.12 -19.36
CA SER A 253 -11.69 8.42 -19.87
C SER A 253 -12.53 9.54 -19.24
N ALA A 254 -11.96 10.23 -18.26
CA ALA A 254 -12.49 11.52 -17.81
C ALA A 254 -12.04 12.60 -18.81
N SER A 255 -12.73 12.67 -19.94
CA SER A 255 -12.65 13.77 -20.89
C SER A 255 -14.01 14.50 -20.94
N GLY A 256 -13.98 15.76 -20.52
CA GLY A 256 -14.84 16.82 -21.05
C GLY A 256 -16.32 16.80 -20.66
N GLY A 257 -16.64 17.31 -19.48
CA GLY A 257 -17.98 17.80 -19.17
C GLY A 257 -18.14 19.26 -19.60
N GLU A 258 -18.37 19.51 -20.89
CA GLU A 258 -18.95 20.78 -21.36
C GLU A 258 -20.31 20.54 -22.02
N SER A 259 -21.24 21.44 -21.67
CA SER A 259 -22.67 21.37 -21.89
C SER A 259 -23.10 21.31 -23.35
N SER A 260 -24.07 20.42 -23.59
CA SER A 260 -25.26 20.59 -24.42
C SER A 260 -25.16 21.50 -25.65
N SER A 261 -25.14 20.90 -26.85
CA SER A 261 -25.79 21.52 -28.01
C SER A 261 -26.65 20.51 -28.76
N THR A 262 -27.87 20.94 -29.02
CA THR A 262 -28.95 20.22 -29.68
C THR A 262 -28.68 19.99 -31.16
N THR A 263 -29.07 18.80 -31.61
CA THR A 263 -29.14 18.34 -33.00
C THR A 263 -29.85 19.31 -33.96
N VAL A 264 -29.24 19.56 -35.12
CA VAL A 264 -29.94 19.64 -36.41
C VAL A 264 -28.99 19.23 -37.54
N ALA A 265 -29.44 18.24 -38.31
CA ALA A 265 -28.81 17.79 -39.55
C ALA A 265 -29.24 18.67 -40.74
N ALA A 266 -28.34 18.98 -41.66
CA ALA A 266 -28.63 19.06 -43.10
C ALA A 266 -27.38 19.27 -43.97
N ALA A 267 -27.24 18.33 -44.91
CA ALA A 267 -26.91 18.48 -46.33
C ALA A 267 -25.54 19.01 -46.80
N ALA A 268 -24.98 18.19 -47.69
CA ALA A 268 -23.75 18.34 -48.45
C ALA A 268 -23.76 19.54 -49.42
N THR A 269 -22.56 20.07 -49.67
CA THR A 269 -22.17 20.62 -50.99
C THR A 269 -20.68 20.43 -51.20
N THR A 270 -20.35 19.73 -52.28
CA THR A 270 -19.04 19.67 -52.92
C THR A 270 -18.66 21.00 -53.54
N SER A 271 -17.41 21.43 -53.39
CA SER A 271 -16.73 22.30 -54.37
C SER A 271 -15.22 22.16 -54.25
N ALA A 272 -14.58 21.99 -55.41
CA ALA A 272 -13.17 21.74 -55.59
C ALA A 272 -12.38 23.04 -55.86
N THR A 273 -11.06 22.89 -55.84
CA THR A 273 -10.01 23.68 -56.55
C THR A 273 -9.54 24.97 -55.89
N SER A 274 -8.27 25.04 -55.48
CA SER A 274 -7.16 25.56 -56.31
C SER A 274 -5.87 25.75 -55.50
N SER A 275 -4.77 25.35 -56.12
CA SER A 275 -3.37 25.48 -55.69
C SER A 275 -2.91 26.93 -55.52
N ALA A 276 -1.97 27.14 -54.59
CA ALA A 276 -0.95 28.17 -54.72
C ALA A 276 0.35 27.78 -53.99
N THR A 277 1.38 27.66 -54.81
CA THR A 277 2.81 27.52 -54.53
C THR A 277 3.36 28.71 -53.74
N SER A 278 4.31 28.48 -52.83
CA SER A 278 5.53 29.30 -52.72
C SER A 278 6.58 28.62 -51.85
N ALA A 279 7.75 28.43 -52.47
CA ALA A 279 8.98 28.00 -51.84
C ALA A 279 9.66 29.19 -51.15
N VAL A 280 10.33 28.95 -50.01
CA VAL A 280 11.48 29.73 -49.58
C VAL A 280 12.56 28.76 -49.12
N THR A 281 13.64 28.78 -49.89
CA THR A 281 14.98 28.28 -49.58
C THR A 281 15.66 29.19 -48.56
N THR A 282 16.29 28.61 -47.54
CA THR A 282 17.53 29.16 -46.97
C THR A 282 18.42 28.03 -46.47
N SER A 283 19.70 28.24 -46.71
CA SER A 283 20.77 27.26 -46.79
C SER A 283 21.76 27.42 -45.64
N VAL A 284 22.32 26.28 -45.22
CA VAL A 284 23.67 26.01 -44.68
C VAL A 284 24.29 26.96 -43.64
N GLU A 285 24.75 26.40 -42.51
CA GLU A 285 26.20 26.18 -42.32
C GLU A 285 26.45 25.15 -41.20
N ALA A 286 27.38 24.24 -41.47
CA ALA A 286 27.92 23.26 -40.53
C ALA A 286 29.31 23.73 -40.11
N THR A 287 29.68 23.55 -38.85
CA THR A 287 31.09 23.57 -38.44
C THR A 287 31.33 22.58 -37.31
N THR A 288 32.09 21.54 -37.63
CA THR A 288 32.78 20.61 -36.74
C THR A 288 33.93 21.30 -36.00
N ALA A 289 34.13 21.02 -34.71
CA ALA A 289 35.45 20.98 -34.10
C ALA A 289 35.43 20.12 -32.82
N ALA A 290 36.40 19.21 -32.73
CA ALA A 290 36.62 18.29 -31.64
C ALA A 290 37.73 18.78 -30.69
N ALA A 291 37.66 18.30 -29.44
CA ALA A 291 38.72 17.98 -28.48
C ALA A 291 39.76 19.04 -28.04
N ALA A 292 39.87 19.23 -26.72
CA ALA A 292 41.11 19.00 -25.96
C ALA A 292 40.89 19.12 -24.44
N THR A 293 41.25 18.07 -23.71
CA THR A 293 41.58 18.06 -22.28
C THR A 293 42.91 18.79 -22.04
N PRO A 294 43.11 19.41 -20.87
CA PRO A 294 44.35 19.13 -20.15
C PRO A 294 44.14 18.88 -18.65
N THR A 295 44.83 17.84 -18.21
CA THR A 295 45.22 17.47 -16.86
C THR A 295 45.87 18.64 -16.12
N GLN A 296 45.51 18.84 -14.84
CA GLN A 296 46.36 19.51 -13.86
C GLN A 296 46.49 18.61 -12.63
N ASP A 297 47.75 18.36 -12.32
CA ASP A 297 48.30 17.50 -11.29
C ASP A 297 48.84 18.44 -10.18
N VAL A 298 48.33 18.35 -8.94
CA VAL A 298 48.98 18.96 -7.76
C VAL A 298 48.79 18.06 -6.54
N ALA A 299 49.84 17.28 -6.28
CA ALA A 299 50.55 17.07 -5.00
C ALA A 299 49.78 16.94 -3.67
N VAL A 300 49.81 15.70 -3.16
CA VAL A 300 50.36 15.24 -1.87
C VAL A 300 50.38 16.24 -0.69
N ALA A 301 49.61 15.89 0.37
CA ALA A 301 50.07 16.06 1.75
C ALA A 301 49.55 14.90 2.62
N SER A 302 50.46 13.98 2.95
CA SER A 302 50.30 13.01 4.02
C SER A 302 50.39 13.69 5.38
N SER A 303 49.47 13.38 6.29
CA SER A 303 49.74 13.42 7.72
C SER A 303 48.98 12.30 8.44
N SER A 304 49.74 11.27 8.75
CA SER A 304 49.46 10.27 9.77
C SER A 304 49.39 10.91 11.16
N THR A 305 48.39 10.56 11.96
CA THR A 305 48.61 10.29 13.40
C THR A 305 47.53 9.34 13.92
N SER A 306 48.03 8.24 14.48
CA SER A 306 47.34 7.23 15.26
C SER A 306 47.06 7.73 16.68
N ALA A 307 45.94 7.33 17.29
CA ALA A 307 45.87 7.00 18.71
C ALA A 307 44.56 6.28 19.04
N ALA A 308 44.66 4.96 19.24
CA ALA A 308 43.71 4.20 20.03
C ALA A 308 43.90 4.54 21.51
N SER A 309 42.81 4.66 22.28
CA SER A 309 42.84 4.53 23.74
C SER A 309 41.57 3.85 24.23
N THR A 310 41.74 2.62 24.71
CA THR A 310 40.83 1.88 25.57
C THR A 310 40.69 2.57 26.93
N THR A 311 39.50 2.66 27.51
CA THR A 311 39.33 2.59 28.98
C THR A 311 37.97 2.02 29.35
N SER A 312 38.03 0.83 29.94
CA SER A 312 37.01 0.19 30.75
C SER A 312 36.80 0.92 32.08
N VAL A 313 35.55 1.12 32.51
CA VAL A 313 35.22 1.19 33.94
C VAL A 313 33.94 0.41 34.19
N ALA A 314 34.10 -0.72 34.88
CA ALA A 314 33.04 -1.36 35.65
C ALA A 314 33.12 -0.82 37.09
N THR A 315 31.98 -0.47 37.67
CA THR A 315 31.82 -0.47 39.13
C THR A 315 30.41 -0.89 39.53
N THR A 316 30.43 -1.74 40.53
CA THR A 316 29.41 -2.56 41.18
C THR A 316 28.43 -1.82 42.10
N SER A 317 27.29 -2.50 42.30
CA SER A 317 26.50 -2.65 43.54
C SER A 317 25.60 -1.50 44.01
N SER A 318 24.29 -1.80 44.05
CA SER A 318 23.58 -1.92 45.32
C SER A 318 22.28 -2.71 45.18
N SER A 319 22.14 -3.66 46.09
CA SER A 319 21.00 -4.50 46.42
C SER A 319 19.90 -3.71 47.14
N GLU A 320 18.63 -3.98 46.84
CA GLU A 320 17.59 -3.90 47.86
C GLU A 320 16.47 -4.91 47.58
N SER A 321 16.15 -5.67 48.62
CA SER A 321 15.14 -6.70 48.67
C SER A 321 13.88 -6.11 49.27
N THR A 322 12.71 -6.42 48.73
CA THR A 322 11.50 -6.59 49.54
C THR A 322 10.57 -7.60 48.87
N ALA A 323 10.23 -8.62 49.65
CA ALA A 323 9.25 -9.64 49.34
C ALA A 323 7.88 -9.31 49.97
N ALA A 324 6.87 -10.03 49.49
CA ALA A 324 5.48 -10.13 49.98
C ALA A 324 4.54 -8.99 49.53
N ALA A 325 3.28 -9.24 49.15
CA ALA A 325 2.42 -10.36 49.47
C ALA A 325 1.40 -10.64 48.35
N THR A 326 1.12 -11.93 48.16
CA THR A 326 0.00 -12.50 47.41
C THR A 326 -1.32 -12.22 48.15
N PRO A 327 -2.38 -11.75 47.48
CA PRO A 327 -3.73 -11.97 47.97
C PRO A 327 -4.37 -13.18 47.29
N SER A 328 -4.72 -14.14 48.14
CA SER A 328 -5.52 -15.32 47.88
C SER A 328 -6.90 -14.95 47.33
N ALA A 329 -7.29 -15.54 46.19
CA ALA A 329 -8.63 -15.46 45.64
C ALA A 329 -9.61 -16.30 46.47
N SER A 330 -10.59 -15.65 47.10
CA SER A 330 -11.76 -16.30 47.68
C SER A 330 -12.85 -16.41 46.62
N ALA A 331 -13.23 -17.64 46.28
CA ALA A 331 -14.36 -17.94 45.41
C ALA A 331 -15.70 -17.63 46.12
N PRO A 332 -16.65 -16.92 45.49
CA PRO A 332 -18.03 -16.92 45.95
C PRO A 332 -18.79 -18.11 45.36
N VAL A 333 -19.46 -18.80 46.28
CA VAL A 333 -20.42 -19.88 46.07
C VAL A 333 -21.62 -19.33 45.30
N ILE A 334 -21.89 -19.82 44.07
CA ILE A 334 -23.14 -19.53 43.36
C ILE A 334 -24.16 -20.61 43.73
N ALA A 335 -25.19 -20.18 44.47
CA ALA A 335 -26.37 -20.97 44.75
C ALA A 335 -27.26 -21.05 43.51
N THR A 336 -27.65 -22.27 43.15
CA THR A 336 -28.72 -22.61 42.21
C THR A 336 -30.10 -22.26 42.80
N PRO A 337 -30.99 -21.60 42.04
CA PRO A 337 -32.41 -21.68 42.31
C PRO A 337 -33.11 -22.67 41.36
N SER A 338 -33.96 -23.47 42.00
CA SER A 338 -34.88 -24.48 41.50
C SER A 338 -35.91 -23.93 40.50
N ALA A 339 -36.24 -24.75 39.51
CA ALA A 339 -37.37 -24.56 38.60
C ALA A 339 -38.70 -24.93 39.25
N ALA A 340 -39.78 -24.21 38.90
CA ALA A 340 -41.15 -24.71 38.77
C ALA A 340 -42.01 -23.73 37.92
N PRO A 341 -43.06 -24.22 37.23
CA PRO A 341 -43.59 -23.62 36.00
C PRO A 341 -44.87 -22.80 36.21
N SER A 342 -45.19 -21.92 35.25
CA SER A 342 -46.59 -21.54 34.98
C SER A 342 -46.76 -21.11 33.51
N ALA A 343 -47.81 -21.63 32.89
CA ALA A 343 -48.20 -21.44 31.51
C ALA A 343 -49.34 -20.41 31.40
N ALA A 344 -49.32 -19.57 30.36
CA ALA A 344 -50.46 -19.30 29.45
C ALA A 344 -50.14 -18.22 28.38
N ALA A 345 -50.37 -18.61 27.11
CA ALA A 345 -50.71 -17.91 25.85
C ALA A 345 -51.06 -16.39 25.86
N ALA A 346 -50.93 -15.59 24.78
CA ALA A 346 -50.43 -15.72 23.40
C ALA A 346 -50.41 -14.32 22.73
N SER A 347 -49.51 -14.09 21.75
CA SER A 347 -49.77 -13.48 20.41
C SER A 347 -48.52 -12.80 19.81
N GLY A 348 -48.07 -13.27 18.63
CA GLY A 348 -47.50 -12.41 17.57
C GLY A 348 -46.00 -12.07 17.59
N SER A 349 -45.13 -13.02 17.25
CA SER A 349 -43.95 -12.87 16.37
C SER A 349 -43.21 -14.21 16.39
N ALA A 350 -43.01 -14.86 15.24
CA ALA A 350 -42.27 -16.11 15.19
C ALA A 350 -40.78 -15.82 15.43
N ALA A 351 -40.36 -15.80 16.69
CA ALA A 351 -38.96 -15.84 17.06
C ALA A 351 -38.39 -17.19 16.61
N LEU A 352 -37.38 -17.16 15.74
CA LEU A 352 -36.59 -18.36 15.46
C LEU A 352 -35.98 -18.86 16.77
N PRO A 353 -35.95 -20.18 17.02
CA PRO A 353 -35.32 -20.72 18.21
C PRO A 353 -33.86 -20.24 18.27
N VAL A 354 -33.41 -19.81 19.45
CA VAL A 354 -32.01 -19.44 19.66
C VAL A 354 -31.19 -20.75 19.64
N PRO A 355 -30.27 -20.94 18.68
CA PRO A 355 -29.49 -22.17 18.62
C PRO A 355 -28.59 -22.27 19.85
N THR A 356 -28.57 -23.44 20.47
CA THR A 356 -27.78 -23.72 21.69
C THR A 356 -26.48 -24.44 21.39
N THR A 357 -26.29 -24.85 20.14
CA THR A 357 -25.10 -25.58 19.69
C THR A 357 -24.57 -25.05 18.35
N ALA A 358 -23.28 -25.22 18.10
CA ALA A 358 -22.64 -24.86 16.83
C ALA A 358 -23.22 -25.62 15.62
N SER A 359 -23.72 -26.84 15.83
CA SER A 359 -24.36 -27.65 14.78
C SER A 359 -25.73 -27.10 14.36
N GLU A 360 -26.48 -26.53 15.30
CA GLU A 360 -27.76 -25.86 15.01
C GLU A 360 -27.52 -24.56 14.22
N ILE A 361 -26.51 -23.77 14.61
CA ILE A 361 -26.11 -22.56 13.87
C ILE A 361 -25.78 -22.89 12.42
N LEU A 362 -24.98 -23.94 12.18
CA LEU A 362 -24.59 -24.33 10.82
C LEU A 362 -25.78 -24.83 9.99
N THR A 363 -26.75 -25.47 10.63
CA THR A 363 -27.98 -25.97 10.01
C THR A 363 -28.89 -24.80 9.60
N ASP A 364 -29.04 -23.81 10.47
CA ASP A 364 -29.84 -22.61 10.21
C ASP A 364 -29.22 -21.74 9.12
N VAL A 365 -27.90 -21.58 9.11
CA VAL A 365 -27.17 -20.86 8.04
C VAL A 365 -27.37 -21.55 6.70
N ARG A 366 -27.29 -22.89 6.64
CA ARG A 366 -27.56 -23.65 5.40
C ARG A 366 -29.00 -23.48 4.92
N ALA A 367 -29.97 -23.51 5.84
CA ALA A 367 -31.39 -23.34 5.51
C ALA A 367 -31.66 -21.93 4.96
N LEU A 368 -31.06 -20.90 5.57
CA LEU A 368 -31.17 -19.51 5.13
C LEU A 368 -30.55 -19.31 3.74
N LEU A 369 -29.34 -19.83 3.52
CA LEU A 369 -28.69 -19.75 2.20
C LEU A 369 -29.53 -20.46 1.14
N THR A 370 -30.04 -21.66 1.44
CA THR A 370 -30.89 -22.42 0.53
C THR A 370 -32.18 -21.66 0.18
N ALA A 371 -32.81 -20.99 1.16
CA ALA A 371 -33.97 -20.15 0.94
C ALA A 371 -33.65 -18.89 0.10
N LEU A 372 -32.45 -18.33 0.26
CA LEU A 372 -31.99 -17.18 -0.52
C LEU A 372 -31.73 -17.56 -1.98
N LEU A 373 -31.06 -18.69 -2.22
CA LEU A 373 -30.74 -19.18 -3.56
C LEU A 373 -31.96 -19.70 -4.33
N THR A 374 -33.02 -20.12 -3.64
CA THR A 374 -34.25 -20.63 -4.27
C THR A 374 -35.27 -19.55 -4.62
N ARG A 375 -35.08 -18.30 -4.17
CA ARG A 375 -35.90 -17.15 -4.60
C ARG A 375 -35.42 -16.60 -5.94
N GLN A 376 -35.86 -17.23 -7.03
CA GLN A 376 -35.81 -16.65 -8.37
C GLN A 376 -36.89 -15.54 -8.49
N GLY A 377 -36.46 -14.30 -8.71
CA GLY A 377 -37.31 -13.22 -9.25
C GLY A 377 -37.87 -12.20 -8.25
N VAL A 378 -37.04 -11.30 -7.73
CA VAL A 378 -37.47 -9.96 -7.30
C VAL A 378 -36.42 -8.94 -7.73
N HIS A 379 -36.84 -7.95 -8.53
CA HIS A 379 -36.00 -6.87 -9.04
C HIS A 379 -35.54 -5.93 -7.91
N ALA A 380 -34.35 -5.35 -8.07
CA ALA A 380 -33.67 -4.46 -7.12
C ALA A 380 -34.32 -3.07 -6.94
N ARG A 381 -35.66 -2.98 -6.86
CA ARG A 381 -36.38 -1.72 -6.63
C ARG A 381 -37.26 -1.68 -5.37
N ASP A 382 -37.31 -2.76 -4.56
CA ASP A 382 -38.18 -2.83 -3.38
C ASP A 382 -37.44 -2.78 -2.03
N PHE A 383 -36.45 -1.92 -1.88
CA PHE A 383 -35.94 -1.54 -0.55
C PHE A 383 -35.79 -0.02 -0.45
N THR A 384 -36.90 0.64 -0.09
CA THR A 384 -36.91 1.94 0.60
C THR A 384 -37.57 1.73 1.96
N VAL A 385 -36.77 1.70 3.02
CA VAL A 385 -36.99 2.37 4.33
C VAL A 385 -35.62 2.65 4.93
#